data_AF-A0A7H8PP55-F1
#
_entry.id   AF-A0A7H8PP55-F1
#
_cell.length_a   1.000
_cell.length_b   1.000
_cell.length_c   1.000
_cell.angle_alpha   90.00
_cell.angle_beta   90.00
_cell.angle_gamma   90.00
#
_symmetry.space_group_name_H-M   'P 1'
#
loop_
_entity.id
_entity.type
_entity.pdbx_description
1 polymer ?
#
loop_
_entity_poly.entity_id
_entity_poly.type
_entity_poly.pdbx_seq_one_letter_code
_entity_poly.pdbx_strand_id
1 'polypeptide(L)' 'MRAHRLMRSYFIEASWQAIRTDPVMQAYYRKHIGKNSKTIIIKVARKLLSRTLAVIKTETLYQKGVLA' A
#
# COMPACT_ATOMS: atom_id res chain seq x y z
N MET A 1 -11.27 -17.74 -3.78
CA MET A 1 -10.80 -18.06 -2.41
C MET A 1 -10.57 -16.74 -1.67
N ARG A 2 -11.47 -16.39 -0.74
CA ARG A 2 -11.58 -15.04 -0.15
C ARG A 2 -10.41 -14.79 0.81
N ALA A 3 -9.58 -13.79 0.50
CA ALA A 3 -8.55 -13.28 1.40
C ALA A 3 -9.10 -13.10 2.82
N HIS A 4 -8.30 -13.45 3.82
CA HIS A 4 -8.65 -13.34 5.24
C HIS A 4 -9.22 -11.93 5.53
N ARG A 5 -10.50 -11.85 5.95
CA ARG A 5 -11.25 -10.58 6.09
C ARG A 5 -10.53 -9.58 6.99
N LEU A 6 -9.89 -10.08 8.06
CA LEU A 6 -9.10 -9.28 8.98
C LEU A 6 -7.88 -8.65 8.29
N MET A 7 -7.11 -9.44 7.54
CA MET A 7 -5.95 -8.92 6.81
C MET A 7 -6.35 -7.82 5.83
N ARG A 8 -7.48 -7.99 5.13
CA ARG A 8 -7.98 -6.94 4.24
C ARG A 8 -8.23 -5.63 4.99
N SER A 9 -8.89 -5.66 6.14
CA SER A 9 -9.12 -4.45 6.94
C SER A 9 -7.82 -3.82 7.42
N TYR A 10 -6.88 -4.61 7.95
CA TYR A 10 -5.58 -4.10 8.40
C TYR A 10 -4.78 -3.43 7.27
N PHE A 11 -4.73 -4.04 6.08
CA PHE A 11 -4.01 -3.44 4.95
C PHE A 11 -4.66 -2.15 4.45
N ILE A 12 -5.97 -1.98 4.58
CA ILE A 12 -6.65 -0.73 4.22
C ILE A 12 -6.28 0.39 5.20
N GLU A 13 -6.32 0.13 6.51
CA GLU A 13 -5.87 1.08 7.53
C GLU A 13 -4.39 1.44 7.37
N ALA A 14 -3.54 0.43 7.18
CA ALA A 14 -2.11 0.63 6.93
C ALA A 14 -1.86 1.44 5.65
N SER A 15 -2.70 1.28 4.62
CA SER A 15 -2.58 2.07 3.38
C SER A 15 -2.77 3.56 3.62
N TRP A 16 -3.70 3.95 4.50
CA TRP A 16 -3.89 5.36 4.86
C TRP A 16 -2.72 5.94 5.66
N GLN A 17 -2.03 5.12 6.46
CA GLN A 17 -0.79 5.53 7.11
C GLN A 17 0.35 5.64 6.08
N ALA A 18 0.47 4.68 5.16
CA ALA A 18 1.52 4.65 4.14
C ALA A 18 1.44 5.84 3.19
N ILE A 19 0.25 6.25 2.75
CA ILE A 19 0.06 7.43 1.87
C ILE A 19 0.57 8.72 2.53
N ARG A 20 0.56 8.81 3.86
CA ARG A 20 1.06 9.98 4.60
C ARG A 20 2.56 9.94 4.87
N THR A 21 3.16 8.76 4.86
CA THR A 21 4.54 8.55 5.33
C THR A 21 5.52 8.15 4.24
N ASP A 22 5.04 7.56 3.15
CA ASP A 22 5.84 7.10 2.01
C ASP A 22 5.48 7.94 0.76
N PRO A 23 6.43 8.70 0.21
CA PRO A 23 6.17 9.59 -0.91
C PRO A 23 5.86 8.83 -2.21
N VAL A 24 6.34 7.59 -2.40
CA VAL A 24 6.01 6.76 -3.58
C VAL A 24 4.55 6.31 -3.52
N MET A 25 4.07 5.90 -2.33
CA MET A 25 2.67 5.55 -2.14
C MET A 25 1.76 6.78 -2.28
N GLN A 26 2.21 7.94 -1.77
CA GLN A 26 1.53 9.21 -1.94
C GLN A 26 1.43 9.63 -3.40
N ALA A 27 2.53 9.57 -4.16
CA ALA A 27 2.56 9.92 -5.57
C ALA A 27 1.61 9.03 -6.40
N TYR A 28 1.56 7.73 -6.10
CA TYR A 28 0.60 6.83 -6.74
C TYR A 28 -0.84 7.25 -6.45
N TYR A 29 -1.17 7.58 -5.20
CA TYR A 29 -2.49 8.06 -4.84
C TYR A 29 -2.83 9.37 -5.57
N ARG A 30 -1.91 10.35 -5.53
CA ARG A 30 -2.07 11.67 -6.17
C ARG A 30 -2.31 11.58 -7.67
N LYS A 31 -1.57 10.70 -8.36
CA LYS A 31 -1.75 10.45 -9.80
C LYS A 31 -3.15 9.96 -10.18
N HIS A 32 -3.90 9.40 -9.24
CA HIS A 32 -5.23 8.85 -9.48
C HIS A 32 -6.36 9.65 -8.82
N ILE A 33 -6.06 10.81 -8.23
CA ILE A 33 -7.08 11.73 -7.71
C ILE A 33 -7.99 12.12 -8.88
N GLY A 34 -9.29 11.81 -8.75
CA GLY A 34 -10.28 11.92 -9.82
C GLY A 34 -11.00 10.60 -10.12
N LYS A 35 -10.44 9.46 -9.69
CA LYS A 35 -11.15 8.17 -9.66
C LYS A 35 -11.73 7.90 -8.27
N ASN A 36 -12.55 6.86 -8.14
CA ASN A 36 -13.15 6.47 -6.86
C ASN A 36 -12.06 6.13 -5.81
N SER A 37 -11.96 6.95 -4.75
CA SER A 37 -10.97 6.82 -3.68
C SER A 37 -10.91 5.43 -3.04
N LYS A 38 -12.06 4.75 -2.91
CA LYS A 38 -12.13 3.38 -2.36
C LYS A 38 -11.38 2.38 -3.24
N THR A 39 -11.43 2.57 -4.56
CA THR A 39 -10.69 1.70 -5.49
C THR A 39 -9.19 1.98 -5.47
N ILE A 40 -8.80 3.25 -5.29
CA ILE A 40 -7.39 3.66 -5.23
C ILE A 40 -6.72 3.10 -3.98
N ILE A 41 -7.37 3.23 -2.81
CA ILE A 41 -6.80 2.70 -1.56
C ILE A 41 -6.64 1.17 -1.60
N ILE A 42 -7.56 0.44 -2.24
CA ILE A 42 -7.41 -1.00 -2.46
C ILE A 42 -6.20 -1.30 -3.33
N LYS A 43 -5.90 -0.47 -4.35
CA LYS A 43 -4.69 -0.64 -5.18
C LYS A 43 -3.41 -0.35 -4.38
N VAL A 44 -3.42 0.65 -3.50
CA VAL A 44 -2.31 0.91 -2.57
C VAL A 44 -2.10 -0.25 -1.62
N ALA A 45 -3.17 -0.80 -1.04
CA ALA A 45 -3.13 -1.98 -0.17
C ALA A 45 -2.50 -3.19 -0.87
N ARG A 46 -2.80 -3.42 -2.16
CA ARG A 46 -2.17 -4.50 -2.94
C ARG A 46 -0.67 -4.27 -3.16
N LYS A 47 -0.24 -3.02 -3.36
CA LYS A 47 1.18 -2.68 -3.46
C LYS A 47 1.90 -2.90 -2.13
N LEU A 48 1.29 -2.51 -1.02
CA LEU A 48 1.83 -2.77 0.32
C LEU A 48 1.93 -4.27 0.61
N LEU A 49 0.87 -5.04 0.33
CA LEU A 49 0.90 -6.48 0.49
C LEU A 49 2.04 -7.13 -0.32
N SER A 50 2.24 -6.69 -1.56
CA SER A 50 3.34 -7.17 -2.39
C SER A 50 4.71 -6.84 -1.79
N ARG A 51 4.87 -5.65 -1.19
CA ARG A 51 6.11 -5.25 -0.50
C ARG A 51 6.30 -6.05 0.79
N THR A 52 5.26 -6.27 1.59
CA THR A 52 5.32 -7.13 2.78
C THR A 52 5.72 -8.55 2.43
N LEU A 53 5.17 -9.11 1.35
CA LEU A 53 5.57 -10.43 0.86
C LEU A 53 7.04 -10.46 0.45
N ALA A 54 7.54 -9.40 -0.21
CA ALA A 54 8.95 -9.30 -0.54
C ALA A 54 9.82 -9.31 0.72
N VAL A 55 9.50 -8.47 1.72
CA VAL A 55 10.21 -8.42 3.01
C VAL A 55 10.27 -9.78 3.69
N ILE A 56 9.16 -10.52 3.70
CA ILE A 56 9.10 -11.87 4.30
C ILE A 56 9.98 -12.86 3.53
N LYS A 57 10.04 -12.76 2.20
CA LYS A 57 10.77 -13.70 1.35
C LYS A 57 12.28 -13.44 1.29
N THR A 58 12.66 -12.17 1.26
CA THR A 58 14.06 -11.75 1.06
C THR A 58 14.71 -11.31 2.35
N GLU A 59 13.95 -11.22 3.44
CA GLU A 59 14.36 -10.70 4.75
C GLU A 59 14.93 -9.26 4.70
N THR A 60 14.80 -8.60 3.55
CA THR A 60 15.20 -7.20 3.37
C THR A 60 14.10 -6.30 3.91
N LEU A 61 14.46 -5.46 4.87
CA LEU A 61 13.53 -4.53 5.51
C LEU A 61 12.85 -3.59 4.52
N TYR A 62 11.60 -3.22 4.81
CA TYR A 62 10.87 -2.23 4.04
C TYR A 62 11.58 -0.88 4.11
N GLN A 63 11.96 -0.34 2.96
CA GLN A 63 12.51 1.00 2.84
C GLN A 63 11.43 1.95 2.29
N LYS A 64 11.29 3.11 2.93
CA LYS A 64 10.44 4.18 2.39
C LYS A 64 11.00 4.60 1.04
N GLY A 65 10.13 4.72 0.05
CA GLY A 65 10.56 5.17 -1.27
C GLY A 65 11.11 6.60 -1.22
N VAL A 66 12.13 6.89 -2.03
CA VAL A 66 12.61 8.25 -2.28
C VAL A 66 12.11 8.68 -3.66
N LEU A 67 11.56 9.87 -3.78
CA LEU A 67 11.28 10.49 -5.08
C LEU A 67 12.47 11.41 -5.41
N ALA A 68 13.06 11.23 -6.59
CA ALA A 68 14.09 12.11 -7.13
C ALA A 68 13.45 13.33 -7.81
#